data_AF-A0A7V6MW21-F1
#
_entry.id   AF-A0A7V6MW21-F1
#
_cell.length_a   1.000
_cell.length_b   1.000
_cell.length_c   1.000
_cell.angle_alpha   90.00
_cell.angle_beta   90.00
_cell.angle_gamma   90.00
#
_symmetry.space_group_name_H-M   'P 1'
#
loop_
_entity.id
_entity.type
_entity.pdbx_description
1 polymer ?
#
loop_
_entity_poly.entity_id
_entity_poly.type
_entity_poly.pdbx_seq_one_letter_code
_entity_poly.pdbx_strand_id
1 'polypeptide(L)'
;MRFLQKYRIILIIGVLLMLCGIAYAADQLYRFRHNDHDALIIGEITHMDETGAKVKVAKGIVSAKNLNENHPKKQLKLSEANIIMPFGYEGFYNEDGSCTVDPCVGDYVLLSLDKDGNNFKVAWGAYKVDSL
;
A
#
# COMPACT_ATOMS: atom_id res chain seq x y z
N MET A 1 -9.20 -42.81 -17.72
CA MET A 1 -8.03 -41.93 -17.93
C MET A 1 -8.18 -40.86 -19.02
N ARG A 2 -8.99 -41.04 -20.09
CA ARG A 2 -9.21 -39.99 -21.13
C ARG A 2 -9.89 -38.71 -20.66
N PHE A 3 -10.68 -38.78 -19.58
CA PHE A 3 -11.38 -37.62 -19.01
C PHE A 3 -10.38 -36.63 -18.36
N LEU A 4 -9.39 -37.11 -17.61
CA LEU A 4 -8.33 -36.26 -17.02
C LEU A 4 -7.51 -35.51 -18.06
N GLN A 5 -7.25 -36.07 -19.24
CA GLN A 5 -6.46 -35.41 -20.28
C GLN A 5 -7.13 -34.15 -20.85
N LYS A 6 -8.46 -34.11 -20.92
CA LYS A 6 -9.21 -32.94 -21.43
C LYS A 6 -9.11 -31.74 -20.49
N TYR A 7 -9.09 -31.97 -19.18
CA TYR A 7 -8.98 -30.91 -18.18
C TYR A 7 -7.55 -30.54 -17.82
N ARG A 8 -6.53 -31.29 -18.28
CA ARG A 8 -5.12 -31.00 -17.99
C ARG A 8 -4.71 -29.59 -18.43
N ILE A 9 -5.11 -29.17 -19.62
CA ILE A 9 -4.76 -27.83 -20.13
C ILE A 9 -5.43 -26.74 -19.28
N ILE A 10 -6.70 -26.93 -18.94
CA ILE A 10 -7.45 -25.99 -18.08
C ILE A 10 -6.81 -25.91 -16.69
N LEU A 11 -6.40 -27.05 -16.13
CA LEU A 11 -5.74 -27.11 -14.83
C LEU A 11 -4.35 -26.44 -14.86
N ILE A 12 -3.57 -26.65 -15.92
CA ILE A 12 -2.29 -25.97 -16.12
C ILE A 12 -2.48 -24.45 -16.24
N ILE A 13 -3.47 -24.00 -17.02
CA ILE A 13 -3.78 -22.57 -17.15
C ILE A 13 -4.25 -22.00 -15.80
N GLY A 14 -5.10 -22.71 -15.08
CA GLY A 14 -5.56 -22.30 -13.75
C GLY A 14 -4.41 -22.15 -12.75
N VAL A 15 -3.48 -23.10 -12.73
CA VAL A 15 -2.26 -23.02 -11.90
C VAL A 15 -1.38 -21.85 -12.35
N LEU A 16 -1.21 -21.63 -13.65
CA LEU A 16 -0.40 -20.52 -14.17
C LEU A 16 -0.98 -19.15 -13.76
N LEU A 17 -2.30 -18.99 -13.83
CA LEU A 17 -3.00 -17.76 -13.42
C LEU A 17 -2.85 -17.51 -11.91
N MET A 18 -2.90 -18.55 -11.07
CA MET A 18 -2.66 -18.42 -9.64
C MET A 18 -1.22 -17.97 -9.32
N LEU A 19 -0.23 -18.47 -10.07
CA LEU A 19 1.18 -18.07 -9.91
C LEU A 19 1.41 -16.58 -10.24
N CYS A 20 0.66 -16.02 -11.19
CA CYS A 20 0.75 -14.59 -11.53
C CYS A 20 0.36 -13.67 -10.35
N GLY A 21 -0.63 -14.06 -9.54
CA GLY A 21 -1.03 -13.28 -8.36
C GLY A 21 0.06 -13.23 -7.29
N ILE A 22 0.76 -14.34 -7.08
CA ILE A 22 1.87 -14.43 -6.12
C ILE A 22 3.04 -13.55 -6.58
N ALA A 23 3.36 -13.55 -7.88
CA ALA A 23 4.42 -12.70 -8.43
C ALA A 23 4.11 -11.20 -8.24
N TYR A 24 2.85 -10.79 -8.43
CA TYR A 24 2.42 -9.41 -8.24
C TYR A 24 2.54 -8.96 -6.78
N ALA A 25 2.06 -9.76 -5.82
CA ALA A 25 2.19 -9.45 -4.39
C ALA A 25 3.67 -9.41 -3.95
N ALA A 26 4.51 -10.30 -4.48
CA ALA A 26 5.94 -10.31 -4.21
C ALA A 26 6.65 -9.05 -4.74
N ASP A 27 6.25 -8.55 -5.92
CA ASP A 27 6.75 -7.30 -6.49
C ASP A 27 6.36 -6.09 -5.64
N GLN A 28 5.09 -5.97 -5.23
CA GLN A 28 4.63 -4.90 -4.36
C GLN A 28 5.42 -4.86 -3.05
N LEU A 29 5.58 -6.01 -2.38
CA LEU A 29 6.36 -6.09 -1.13
C LEU A 29 7.85 -5.80 -1.34
N TYR A 30 8.41 -6.17 -2.49
CA TYR A 30 9.78 -5.82 -2.84
C TYR A 30 9.92 -4.29 -2.94
N ARG A 31 9.06 -3.63 -3.71
CA ARG A 31 9.09 -2.18 -3.94
C ARG A 31 8.81 -1.38 -2.66
N PHE A 32 7.90 -1.88 -1.82
CA PHE A 32 7.65 -1.34 -0.48
C PHE A 32 8.91 -1.30 0.38
N ARG A 33 9.72 -2.37 0.37
CA ARG A 33 10.93 -2.49 1.20
C ARG A 33 12.19 -1.87 0.57
N HIS A 34 12.21 -1.65 -0.73
CA HIS A 34 13.39 -1.18 -1.47
C HIS A 34 13.31 0.28 -1.87
N ASN A 35 12.63 1.10 -1.06
CA ASN A 35 12.69 2.56 -1.17
C ASN A 35 12.14 3.10 -2.50
N ASP A 36 11.21 2.37 -3.15
CA ASP A 36 10.58 2.80 -4.42
C ASP A 36 9.33 3.66 -4.18
N HIS A 37 9.29 4.42 -3.09
CA HIS A 37 8.25 5.40 -2.78
C HIS A 37 8.94 6.73 -2.44
N ASP A 38 8.20 7.82 -2.29
CA ASP A 38 8.77 9.08 -1.80
C ASP A 38 8.80 9.17 -0.27
N ALA A 39 7.85 8.52 0.41
CA ALA A 39 7.79 8.46 1.86
C ALA A 39 7.18 7.16 2.38
N LEU A 40 7.62 6.72 3.55
CA LEU A 40 7.00 5.69 4.36
C LEU A 40 6.66 6.29 5.71
N ILE A 41 5.37 6.39 6.06
CA ILE A 41 4.94 7.05 7.28
C ILE A 41 4.19 6.08 8.20
N ILE A 42 4.33 6.32 9.50
CA ILE A 42 3.52 5.75 10.57
C ILE A 42 2.85 6.92 11.28
N GLY A 43 1.53 6.86 11.45
CA GLY A 43 0.77 7.96 12.04
C GLY A 43 -0.68 7.60 12.34
N GLU A 44 -1.44 8.60 12.77
CA GLU A 44 -2.86 8.49 13.09
C GLU A 44 -3.69 9.30 12.10
N ILE A 45 -4.79 8.73 11.61
CA ILE A 45 -5.76 9.48 10.78
C ILE A 45 -6.52 10.44 11.69
N THR A 46 -6.31 11.75 11.55
CA THR A 46 -6.97 12.76 12.39
C THR A 46 -8.19 13.37 11.73
N HIS A 47 -8.27 13.32 10.41
CA HIS A 47 -9.39 13.85 9.65
C HIS A 47 -9.54 13.08 8.34
N MET A 48 -10.77 12.94 7.87
CA MET A 48 -11.07 12.28 6.61
C MET A 48 -12.33 12.88 6.00
N ASP A 49 -12.26 13.20 4.71
CA ASP A 49 -13.36 13.69 3.89
C ASP A 49 -13.37 12.98 2.53
N GLU A 50 -14.28 13.38 1.64
CA GLU A 50 -14.41 12.77 0.30
C GLU A 50 -13.18 13.00 -0.60
N THR A 51 -12.35 13.99 -0.29
CA THR A 51 -11.19 14.39 -1.09
C THR A 51 -9.88 13.78 -0.59
N GLY A 52 -9.79 13.50 0.70
CA GLY A 52 -8.56 13.02 1.30
C GLY A 52 -8.66 12.69 2.79
N ALA A 53 -7.58 12.08 3.29
CA ALA A 53 -7.36 11.86 4.71
C ALA A 53 -6.13 12.65 5.18
N LYS A 54 -6.21 13.22 6.38
CA LYS A 54 -5.06 13.83 7.06
C LYS A 54 -4.50 12.84 8.06
N VAL A 55 -3.20 12.58 7.94
CA VAL A 55 -2.46 11.70 8.82
C VAL A 55 -1.45 12.52 9.61
N LYS A 56 -1.57 12.50 10.93
CA LYS A 56 -0.56 13.05 11.83
C LYS A 56 0.60 12.07 11.92
N VAL A 57 1.77 12.47 11.44
CA VAL A 57 2.93 11.58 11.30
C VAL A 57 3.65 11.46 12.63
N ALA A 58 3.66 10.25 13.19
CA ALA A 58 4.44 9.92 14.38
C ALA A 58 5.90 9.57 14.02
N LYS A 59 6.08 8.82 12.93
CA LYS A 59 7.39 8.47 12.38
C LYS A 59 7.33 8.47 10.87
N GLY A 60 8.31 9.06 10.21
CA GLY A 60 8.45 9.01 8.76
C GLY A 60 9.86 8.61 8.37
N ILE A 61 9.97 7.76 7.36
CA ILE A 61 11.19 7.54 6.58
C ILE A 61 10.93 8.21 5.24
N VAL A 62 11.75 9.20 4.90
CA VAL A 62 11.65 9.83 3.59
C VAL A 62 12.64 9.15 2.68
N SER A 63 12.13 8.70 1.55
CA SER A 63 12.87 7.90 0.61
C SER A 63 13.36 8.78 -0.53
N ALA A 64 14.65 8.68 -0.83
CA ALA A 64 15.15 9.10 -2.12
C ALA A 64 14.92 7.95 -3.11
N LYS A 65 13.83 8.00 -3.89
CA LYS A 65 13.59 7.10 -5.04
C LYS A 65 14.82 6.94 -5.95
N ASN A 66 15.71 7.94 -5.95
CA ASN A 66 17.00 7.92 -6.59
C ASN A 66 18.08 8.36 -5.58
N LEU A 67 18.91 7.43 -5.10
CA LEU A 67 19.95 7.68 -4.08
C LEU A 67 20.98 8.76 -4.50
N ASN A 68 21.13 8.98 -5.80
CA ASN A 68 22.05 9.97 -6.37
C ASN A 68 21.38 11.31 -6.71
N GLU A 69 20.05 11.42 -6.60
CA GLU A 69 19.38 12.71 -6.66
C GLU A 69 19.40 13.34 -5.27
N ASN A 70 20.43 14.14 -5.01
CA ASN A 70 20.47 15.06 -3.87
C ASN A 70 19.43 16.18 -4.07
N HIS A 71 18.14 15.85 -3.98
CA HIS A 71 17.07 16.82 -3.92
C HIS A 71 16.69 17.07 -2.46
N PRO A 72 17.07 18.22 -1.85
CA PRO A 72 16.76 18.53 -0.46
C PRO A 72 15.25 18.54 -0.13
N LYS A 73 14.38 18.63 -1.16
CA LYS A 73 12.92 18.54 -1.02
C LYS A 73 12.40 17.13 -0.70
N LYS A 74 13.21 16.07 -0.88
CA LYS A 74 12.87 14.67 -0.55
C LYS A 74 13.33 14.26 0.86
N GLN A 75 13.70 15.21 1.74
CA GLN A 75 14.15 14.93 3.11
C GLN A 75 13.37 15.72 4.17
N LEU A 76 12.16 16.18 3.84
CA LEU A 76 11.33 16.89 4.81
C LEU A 76 10.77 15.90 5.83
N LYS A 77 11.11 16.13 7.10
CA LYS A 77 10.45 15.46 8.23
C LYS A 77 8.98 15.90 8.24
N LEU A 78 8.11 15.05 7.70
CA LEU A 78 6.67 15.30 7.65
C LEU A 78 6.12 15.24 9.08
N SER A 79 5.43 16.30 9.51
CA SER A 79 4.59 16.30 10.72
C SER A 79 3.17 15.84 10.40
N GLU A 80 2.70 16.15 9.19
CA GLU A 80 1.38 15.81 8.69
C GLU A 80 1.48 15.42 7.20
N ALA A 81 0.62 14.51 6.77
CA ALA A 81 0.50 14.08 5.39
C ALA A 81 -0.98 14.12 4.96
N ASN A 82 -1.26 14.79 3.84
CA ASN A 82 -2.57 14.75 3.19
C ASN A 82 -2.56 13.64 2.15
N ILE A 83 -3.36 12.61 2.38
CA ILE A 83 -3.49 11.43 1.52
C ILE A 83 -4.71 11.62 0.62
N ILE A 84 -4.55 11.45 -0.68
CA ILE A 84 -5.62 11.56 -1.67
C ILE A 84 -6.49 10.30 -1.59
N MET A 85 -7.81 10.47 -1.56
CA MET A 85 -8.77 9.37 -1.67
C MET A 85 -9.01 8.96 -3.14
N PRO A 86 -9.46 7.71 -3.40
CA PRO A 86 -9.71 6.64 -2.44
C PRO A 86 -8.45 5.82 -2.13
N PHE A 87 -8.35 5.32 -0.89
CA PHE A 87 -7.44 4.24 -0.53
C PHE A 87 -8.09 3.32 0.51
N GLY A 88 -7.64 2.07 0.57
CA GLY A 88 -8.09 1.07 1.54
C GLY A 88 -6.91 0.32 2.14
N TYR A 89 -7.13 -0.39 3.24
CA TYR A 89 -6.07 -1.21 3.83
C TYR A 89 -5.85 -2.51 3.04
N GLU A 90 -4.59 -2.85 2.81
CA GLU A 90 -4.18 -4.13 2.25
C GLU A 90 -4.01 -5.18 3.34
N GLY A 91 -4.26 -6.46 3.02
CA GLY A 91 -3.94 -7.59 3.88
C GLY A 91 -4.92 -7.86 5.03
N PHE A 92 -6.00 -7.09 5.14
CA PHE A 92 -7.09 -7.35 6.07
C PHE A 92 -8.26 -7.98 5.31
N TYR A 93 -8.68 -9.17 5.77
CA TYR A 93 -9.91 -9.81 5.34
C TYR A 93 -10.91 -9.66 6.46
N ASN A 94 -12.06 -9.06 6.18
CA ASN A 94 -13.18 -9.08 7.11
C ASN A 94 -13.76 -10.50 7.21
N GLU A 95 -14.51 -10.80 8.28
CA GLU A 95 -15.18 -12.11 8.49
C GLU A 95 -16.15 -12.46 7.34
N ASP A 96 -16.62 -11.46 6.59
CA ASP A 96 -17.47 -11.59 5.41
C ASP A 96 -16.70 -11.86 4.11
N GLY A 97 -15.36 -11.94 4.16
CA GLY A 97 -14.50 -12.18 3.00
C GLY A 97 -14.26 -10.96 2.13
N SER A 98 -14.69 -9.75 2.53
CA SER A 98 -14.31 -8.51 1.83
C SER A 98 -12.83 -8.17 2.07
N CYS A 99 -12.14 -7.78 1.00
CA CYS A 99 -10.69 -7.51 0.96
C CYS A 99 -10.34 -6.03 1.15
N THR A 100 -11.26 -5.22 1.64
CA THR A 100 -11.08 -3.77 1.80
C THR A 100 -11.71 -3.33 3.12
N VAL A 101 -10.85 -3.07 4.10
CA VAL A 101 -11.25 -2.33 5.30
C VAL A 101 -11.04 -0.86 4.98
N ASP A 102 -12.12 -0.10 5.02
CA ASP A 102 -12.06 1.34 4.78
C ASP A 102 -11.35 2.03 5.95
N PRO A 103 -10.44 2.98 5.66
CA PRO A 103 -9.76 3.73 6.70
C PRO A 103 -10.75 4.60 7.47
N CYS A 104 -10.54 4.71 8.78
CA CYS A 104 -11.37 5.52 9.67
C CYS A 104 -10.52 6.54 10.45
N VAL A 105 -11.16 7.63 10.88
CA VAL A 105 -10.53 8.59 11.79
C VAL A 105 -10.23 7.89 13.12
N GLY A 106 -9.00 8.10 13.63
CA GLY A 106 -8.46 7.46 14.82
C GLY A 106 -7.60 6.22 14.54
N ASP A 107 -7.64 5.68 13.32
CA ASP A 107 -6.83 4.51 12.98
C ASP A 107 -5.34 4.84 12.94
N TYR A 108 -4.52 3.96 13.51
CA TYR A 108 -3.07 4.03 13.39
C TYR A 108 -2.63 3.29 12.13
N VAL A 109 -1.86 3.94 11.27
CA VAL A 109 -1.58 3.48 9.90
C VAL A 109 -0.10 3.51 9.54
N LEU A 110 0.31 2.59 8.67
CA LEU A 110 1.59 2.51 7.97
C LEU A 110 1.31 2.66 6.48
N LEU A 111 1.81 3.75 5.88
CA LEU A 111 1.52 4.08 4.48
C LEU A 111 2.81 4.24 3.69
N SER A 112 2.90 3.55 2.55
CA SER A 112 3.88 3.84 1.51
C SER A 112 3.29 4.86 0.53
N LEU A 113 4.00 5.97 0.33
CA LEU A 113 3.46 7.17 -0.32
C LEU A 113 4.34 7.68 -1.45
N ASP A 114 3.70 8.06 -2.56
CA ASP A 114 4.28 8.89 -3.61
C ASP A 114 3.75 10.31 -3.48
N LYS A 115 4.62 11.29 -3.69
CA LYS A 115 4.24 12.70 -3.63
C LYS A 115 3.51 13.11 -4.91
N ASP A 116 2.34 13.72 -4.75
CA ASP A 116 1.56 14.29 -5.84
C ASP A 116 1.24 15.77 -5.52
N GLY A 117 2.05 16.68 -6.09
CA GLY A 117 2.01 18.09 -5.75
C GLY A 117 2.31 18.35 -4.26
N ASN A 118 1.31 18.84 -3.53
CA ASN A 118 1.37 19.08 -2.08
C ASN A 118 0.75 17.93 -1.26
N ASN A 119 0.20 16.93 -1.92
CA ASN A 119 -0.47 15.79 -1.30
C ASN A 119 0.32 14.50 -1.58
N PHE A 120 -0.21 13.39 -1.10
CA PHE A 120 0.37 12.07 -1.25
C PHE A 120 -0.67 11.07 -1.75
N LYS A 121 -0.23 10.10 -2.55
CA LYS A 121 -1.01 8.93 -2.96
C LYS A 121 -0.35 7.68 -2.43
N VAL A 122 -1.12 6.62 -2.19
CA VAL A 122 -0.58 5.32 -1.79
C VAL A 122 0.22 4.72 -2.96
N ALA A 123 1.45 4.29 -2.68
CA ALA A 123 2.38 3.74 -3.66
C ALA A 123 2.38 2.20 -3.65
N TRP A 124 2.82 1.58 -2.55
CA TRP A 124 3.00 0.12 -2.44
C TRP A 124 2.27 -0.52 -1.25
N GLY A 125 1.25 0.17 -0.76
CA GLY A 125 0.36 -0.38 0.26
C GLY A 125 0.08 0.56 1.42
N ALA A 126 -1.06 0.31 2.04
CA ALA A 126 -1.58 0.98 3.21
C ALA A 126 -2.01 -0.08 4.22
N TYR A 127 -1.53 0.01 5.45
CA TYR A 127 -1.78 -1.00 6.48
C TYR A 127 -2.24 -0.33 7.76
N LYS A 128 -3.21 -0.95 8.44
CA LYS A 128 -3.52 -0.64 9.83
C LYS A 128 -2.43 -1.23 10.75
N VAL A 129 -1.97 -0.48 11.74
CA VAL A 129 -0.84 -0.83 12.61
C VAL A 129 -1.31 -1.14 14.03
N ASP A 130 -2.52 -0.72 14.40
CA ASP A 130 -3.15 -1.22 15.60
C ASP A 130 -3.59 -2.68 15.41
N SER A 131 -3.31 -3.50 16.42
CA SER A 131 -4.05 -4.73 16.65
C SER A 131 -5.01 -4.45 17.80
N LEU A 132 -6.25 -4.90 17.66
CA LEU A 132 -7.02 -5.28 18.84
C LEU A 132 -6.30 -6.44 19.56
#